data_AF-A0A953PBS4-F1
#
_entry.id   AF-A0A953PBS4-F1
#
_cell.length_a   1.000
_cell.length_b   1.000
_cell.length_c   1.000
_cell.angle_alpha   90.00
_cell.angle_beta   90.00
_cell.angle_gamma   90.00
#
_symmetry.space_group_name_H-M   'P 1'
#
loop_
_entity.id
_entity.type
_entity.pdbx_description
1 polymer ?
#
loop_
_entity_poly.entity_id
_entity_poly.type
_entity_poly.pdbx_seq_one_letter_code
_entity_poly.pdbx_strand_id
1 'polypeptide(L)'
;MPEPDTARLRELLKQTIGPAPWYWQTFPVLRSRAGQRFVWTHQGDQGSLAYVITLAREHEPEKPRLALNTYCRPFLVPPHYLGVWCPQGRNLRFTCFDPDQLKDFDLSELAGWFKQSHERIYSATEPIAEFEVPVALVAGTHKVDVPAELATVEELIVPTNYKAMSNDDPAFALFTVYLHAGLVEVLPQKWFTGAQYDVGRQWIPRALRDPESHRIVGECFGVGTFLLEEDGCRLEHWIEKRS
;
A
#
# COMPACT_ATOMS: atom_id res chain seq x y z
N MET A 1 24.42 -9.44 -16.76
CA MET A 1 23.45 -8.33 -16.85
C MET A 1 24.15 -7.05 -16.39
N PRO A 2 23.82 -5.87 -16.94
CA PRO A 2 24.35 -4.61 -16.45
C PRO A 2 23.97 -4.39 -14.98
N GLU A 3 24.88 -3.76 -14.23
CA GLU A 3 24.65 -3.40 -12.84
C GLU A 3 23.50 -2.38 -12.76
N PRO A 4 22.51 -2.56 -11.87
CA PRO A 4 21.35 -1.68 -11.83
C PRO A 4 21.74 -0.27 -11.41
N ASP A 5 21.22 0.73 -12.12
CA ASP A 5 21.42 2.14 -11.78
C ASP A 5 20.75 2.46 -10.42
N THR A 6 21.57 2.48 -9.38
CA THR A 6 21.10 2.73 -8.01
C THR A 6 20.45 4.09 -7.82
N ALA A 7 20.83 5.11 -8.61
CA ALA A 7 20.20 6.43 -8.53
C ALA A 7 18.78 6.38 -9.09
N ARG A 8 18.59 5.70 -10.23
CA ARG A 8 17.28 5.45 -10.83
C ARG A 8 16.38 4.64 -9.89
N LEU A 9 16.90 3.57 -9.28
CA LEU A 9 16.13 2.74 -8.34
C LEU A 9 15.67 3.52 -7.11
N ARG A 10 16.51 4.41 -6.56
CA ARG A 10 16.11 5.30 -5.46
C ARG A 10 15.00 6.25 -5.88
N GLU A 11 15.05 6.78 -7.10
CA GLU A 11 14.03 7.70 -7.60
C GLU A 11 12.68 7.01 -7.81
N LEU A 12 12.69 5.80 -8.38
CA LEU A 12 11.50 4.96 -8.47
C LEU A 12 10.87 4.70 -7.10
N LEU A 13 11.69 4.36 -6.10
CA LEU A 13 11.19 4.08 -4.76
C LEU A 13 10.58 5.31 -4.09
N LYS A 14 11.13 6.52 -4.32
CA LYS A 14 10.54 7.77 -3.80
C LYS A 14 9.13 8.00 -4.32
N GLN A 15 8.87 7.64 -5.58
CA GLN A 15 7.56 7.76 -6.23
C GLN A 15 6.61 6.62 -5.86
N THR A 16 7.11 5.59 -5.17
CA THR A 16 6.31 4.44 -4.80
C THR A 16 5.45 4.72 -3.58
N ILE A 17 4.19 4.32 -3.71
CA ILE A 17 3.15 4.49 -2.70
C ILE A 17 3.54 3.72 -1.43
N GLY A 18 3.61 4.43 -0.31
CA GLY A 18 3.77 3.83 1.01
C GLY A 18 2.50 3.97 1.84
N PRO A 19 2.47 3.48 3.09
CA PRO A 19 1.29 3.56 3.95
C PRO A 19 1.02 4.98 4.47
N ALA A 20 -0.27 5.31 4.64
CA ALA A 20 -0.69 6.38 5.54
C ALA A 20 -0.23 6.12 6.98
N PRO A 21 0.01 7.17 7.78
CA PRO A 21 0.14 8.57 7.34
C PRO A 21 1.51 8.87 6.73
N TRP A 22 2.54 8.09 7.04
CA TRP A 22 3.95 8.49 6.90
C TRP A 22 4.40 8.73 5.45
N TYR A 23 3.73 8.12 4.49
CA TYR A 23 4.07 8.23 3.07
C TYR A 23 2.97 8.92 2.26
N TRP A 24 2.08 9.70 2.89
CA TRP A 24 0.94 10.32 2.21
C TRP A 24 1.32 11.19 1.00
N GLN A 25 2.53 11.74 0.99
CA GLN A 25 3.04 12.56 -0.11
C GLN A 25 3.28 11.75 -1.40
N THR A 26 3.35 10.42 -1.32
CA THR A 26 3.48 9.55 -2.49
C THR A 26 2.11 9.11 -3.04
N PHE A 27 1.01 9.56 -2.43
CA PHE A 27 -0.33 9.20 -2.88
C PHE A 27 -0.63 9.83 -4.24
N PRO A 28 -1.36 9.12 -5.11
CA PRO A 28 -1.58 9.58 -6.47
C PRO A 28 -2.49 10.82 -6.48
N VAL A 29 -2.16 11.76 -7.36
CA VAL A 29 -3.07 12.84 -7.73
C VAL A 29 -4.20 12.26 -8.58
N LEU A 30 -5.43 12.48 -8.16
CA LEU A 30 -6.61 11.88 -8.76
C LEU A 30 -7.39 12.90 -9.58
N ARG A 31 -7.79 12.49 -10.79
CA ARG A 31 -8.76 13.22 -11.61
C ARG A 31 -9.95 12.31 -11.89
N SER A 32 -11.13 12.75 -11.48
CA SER A 32 -12.36 12.01 -11.74
C SER A 32 -12.76 12.05 -13.21
N ARG A 33 -13.80 11.30 -13.57
CA ARG A 33 -14.35 11.29 -14.93
C ARG A 33 -14.93 12.66 -15.31
N ALA A 34 -15.52 13.37 -14.34
CA ALA A 34 -15.97 14.75 -14.53
C ALA A 34 -14.82 15.78 -14.63
N GLY A 35 -13.56 15.34 -14.59
CA GLY A 35 -12.37 16.19 -14.68
C GLY A 35 -12.01 16.90 -13.36
N GLN A 36 -12.70 16.58 -12.26
CA GLN A 36 -12.43 17.19 -10.96
C GLN A 36 -11.12 16.65 -10.39
N ARG A 37 -10.28 17.55 -9.91
CA ARG A 37 -9.03 17.19 -9.24
C ARG A 37 -9.26 17.01 -7.75
N PHE A 38 -8.71 15.92 -7.20
CA PHE A 38 -8.73 15.64 -5.77
C PHE A 38 -7.30 15.69 -5.21
N VAL A 39 -7.21 16.10 -3.95
CA VAL A 39 -5.94 16.29 -3.23
C VAL A 39 -5.99 15.62 -1.87
N TRP A 40 -4.88 15.01 -1.50
CA TRP A 40 -4.68 14.39 -0.19
C TRP A 40 -4.14 15.44 0.80
N THR A 41 -4.68 15.43 2.01
CA THR A 41 -4.28 16.36 3.09
C THR A 41 -3.99 15.58 4.36
N HIS A 42 -2.81 15.81 4.96
CA HIS A 42 -2.48 15.32 6.29
C HIS A 42 -3.02 16.28 7.36
N GLN A 43 -3.84 15.76 8.28
CA GLN A 43 -4.52 16.56 9.31
C GLN A 43 -3.63 16.91 10.52
N GLY A 44 -2.33 16.60 10.46
CA GLY A 44 -1.33 16.93 11.47
C GLY A 44 -1.02 15.78 12.43
N ASP A 45 0.01 15.94 13.26
CA ASP A 45 0.52 14.87 14.15
C ASP A 45 -0.12 14.88 15.56
N GLN A 46 -1.01 15.84 15.84
CA GLN A 46 -1.56 16.11 17.17
C GLN A 46 -3.05 16.42 17.10
N GLY A 47 -3.74 16.34 18.24
CA GLY A 47 -5.17 16.64 18.35
C GLY A 47 -6.08 15.47 17.99
N SER A 48 -7.37 15.74 17.80
CA SER A 48 -8.40 14.73 17.55
C SER A 48 -8.33 14.11 16.15
N LEU A 49 -7.68 14.79 15.19
CA LEU A 49 -7.52 14.32 13.81
C LEU A 49 -6.09 13.85 13.51
N ALA A 50 -5.28 13.66 14.56
CA ALA A 50 -3.87 13.29 14.42
C ALA A 50 -3.70 12.09 13.47
N TYR A 51 -2.77 12.21 12.53
CA TYR A 51 -2.34 11.19 11.58
C TYR A 51 -3.43 10.69 10.61
N VAL A 52 -4.55 11.39 10.50
CA VAL A 52 -5.56 11.11 9.49
C VAL A 52 -5.16 11.78 8.17
N ILE A 53 -5.30 11.03 7.06
CA ILE A 53 -5.18 11.59 5.72
C ILE A 53 -6.58 11.69 5.12
N THR A 54 -6.95 12.85 4.59
CA THR A 54 -8.24 13.03 3.92
C THR A 54 -8.04 13.30 2.43
N LEU A 55 -9.03 12.91 1.63
CA LEU A 55 -9.17 13.26 0.22
C LEU A 55 -10.31 14.25 0.08
N ALA A 56 -10.05 15.38 -0.56
CA ALA A 56 -11.07 16.37 -0.89
C ALA A 56 -10.88 16.86 -2.32
N ARG A 57 -11.88 17.56 -2.86
CA ARG A 57 -11.70 18.30 -4.13
C ARG A 57 -10.73 19.44 -3.88
N GLU A 58 -9.88 19.74 -4.87
CA GLU A 58 -8.86 20.80 -4.77
C GLU A 58 -9.46 22.17 -4.37
N HIS A 59 -10.67 22.48 -4.83
CA HIS A 59 -11.37 23.74 -4.53
C HIS A 59 -12.28 23.68 -3.29
N GLU A 60 -12.41 22.52 -2.64
CA GLU A 60 -13.24 22.33 -1.44
C GLU A 60 -12.47 21.53 -0.35
N PRO A 61 -11.27 21.97 0.09
CA PRO A 61 -10.42 21.17 0.98
C PRO A 61 -11.06 20.88 2.35
N GLU A 62 -11.98 21.73 2.81
CA GLU A 62 -12.73 21.57 4.06
C GLU A 62 -13.88 20.56 3.99
N LYS A 63 -14.13 19.98 2.79
CA LYS A 63 -15.18 18.99 2.55
C LYS A 63 -14.55 17.64 2.19
N PRO A 64 -14.04 16.90 3.20
CA PRO A 64 -13.45 15.59 2.95
C PRO A 64 -14.50 14.62 2.42
N ARG A 65 -14.06 13.70 1.56
CA ARG A 65 -14.90 12.71 0.85
C ARG A 65 -14.42 11.27 1.06
N LEU A 66 -13.18 11.12 1.47
CA LEU A 66 -12.57 9.88 1.91
C LEU A 66 -11.54 10.21 3.00
N ALA A 67 -11.42 9.36 4.02
CA ALA A 67 -10.36 9.46 4.99
C ALA A 67 -9.68 8.10 5.19
N LEU A 68 -8.36 8.17 5.38
CA LEU A 68 -7.48 7.02 5.51
C LEU A 68 -6.74 7.09 6.85
N ASN A 69 -6.78 5.97 7.55
CA ASN A 69 -6.01 5.72 8.77
C ASN A 69 -4.71 4.97 8.44
N THR A 70 -3.93 4.60 9.46
CA THR A 70 -2.68 3.85 9.32
C THR A 70 -2.79 2.67 8.36
N TYR A 71 -1.72 2.45 7.59
CA TYR A 71 -1.53 1.31 6.69
C TYR A 71 -2.38 1.29 5.41
N CYS A 72 -3.27 2.28 5.22
CA CYS A 72 -3.95 2.46 3.95
C CYS A 72 -3.00 2.92 2.86
N ARG A 73 -3.17 2.37 1.65
CA ARG A 73 -2.41 2.71 0.45
C ARG A 73 -3.40 2.91 -0.71
N PRO A 74 -3.64 4.17 -1.11
CA PRO A 74 -4.43 4.44 -2.30
C PRO A 74 -3.63 4.10 -3.56
N PHE A 75 -4.28 3.67 -4.62
CA PHE A 75 -3.69 3.43 -5.94
C PHE A 75 -4.65 3.85 -7.04
N LEU A 76 -4.12 4.20 -8.21
CA LEU A 76 -4.96 4.54 -9.35
C LEU A 76 -5.51 3.28 -9.99
N VAL A 77 -6.80 3.33 -10.33
CA VAL A 77 -7.48 2.29 -11.10
C VAL A 77 -7.94 2.97 -12.40
N PRO A 78 -7.18 2.80 -13.50
CA PRO A 78 -7.51 3.45 -14.75
C PRO A 78 -8.93 3.11 -15.24
N PRO A 79 -9.65 4.07 -15.85
CA PRO A 79 -9.17 5.42 -16.19
C PRO A 79 -9.34 6.47 -15.07
N HIS A 80 -10.28 6.30 -14.15
CA HIS A 80 -10.71 7.38 -13.24
C HIS A 80 -11.07 6.92 -11.82
N TYR A 81 -10.87 5.65 -11.50
CA TYR A 81 -11.22 5.10 -10.20
C TYR A 81 -10.07 5.18 -9.21
N LEU A 82 -10.44 5.17 -7.93
CA LEU A 82 -9.49 5.15 -6.82
C LEU A 82 -9.60 3.80 -6.12
N GLY A 83 -8.52 3.03 -6.17
CA GLY A 83 -8.35 1.86 -5.33
C GLY A 83 -7.75 2.26 -3.98
N VAL A 84 -8.09 1.54 -2.91
CA VAL A 84 -7.38 1.60 -1.64
C VAL A 84 -7.21 0.18 -1.12
N TRP A 85 -6.01 -0.15 -0.65
CA TRP A 85 -5.81 -1.40 0.09
C TRP A 85 -5.28 -1.15 1.49
N CYS A 86 -5.67 -2.00 2.42
CA CYS A 86 -5.18 -2.00 3.80
C CYS A 86 -5.28 -3.39 4.45
N PRO A 87 -4.44 -3.68 5.46
CA PRO A 87 -4.61 -4.88 6.27
C PRO A 87 -5.85 -4.77 7.17
N GLN A 88 -6.71 -5.79 7.14
CA GLN A 88 -7.91 -5.92 7.96
C GLN A 88 -7.98 -7.31 8.59
N GLY A 89 -7.59 -7.40 9.86
CA GLY A 89 -7.56 -8.67 10.59
C GLY A 89 -6.64 -9.70 9.92
N ARG A 90 -7.23 -10.75 9.35
CA ARG A 90 -6.52 -11.83 8.64
C ARG A 90 -6.54 -11.70 7.12
N ASN A 91 -7.00 -10.57 6.62
CA ASN A 91 -7.14 -10.31 5.20
C ASN A 91 -6.46 -9.00 4.80
N LEU A 92 -6.10 -8.91 3.53
CA LEU A 92 -5.84 -7.67 2.82
C LEU A 92 -7.15 -7.27 2.18
N ARG A 93 -7.70 -6.12 2.58
CA ARG A 93 -8.92 -5.57 2.00
C ARG A 93 -8.54 -4.62 0.87
N PHE A 94 -9.24 -4.73 -0.25
CA PHE A 94 -9.12 -3.86 -1.41
C PHE A 94 -10.50 -3.27 -1.71
N THR A 95 -10.58 -1.95 -1.81
CA THR A 95 -11.80 -1.23 -2.15
C THR A 95 -11.56 -0.37 -3.39
N CYS A 96 -12.61 -0.17 -4.18
CA CYS A 96 -12.61 0.70 -5.34
C CYS A 96 -13.71 1.75 -5.18
N PHE A 97 -13.38 3.02 -5.44
CA PHE A 97 -14.30 4.13 -5.35
C PHE A 97 -14.40 4.87 -6.69
N ASP A 98 -15.62 5.31 -7.02
CA ASP A 98 -15.85 6.34 -8.01
C ASP A 98 -15.74 7.72 -7.35
N PRO A 99 -14.70 8.52 -7.66
CA PRO A 99 -14.51 9.82 -7.02
C PRO A 99 -15.65 10.80 -7.28
N ASP A 100 -16.37 10.67 -8.41
CA ASP A 100 -17.52 11.51 -8.72
C ASP A 100 -18.74 11.21 -7.84
N GLN A 101 -18.80 10.02 -7.22
CA GLN A 101 -19.90 9.59 -6.36
C GLN A 101 -19.64 9.81 -4.87
N LEU A 102 -18.39 10.07 -4.47
CA LEU A 102 -18.03 10.25 -3.06
C LEU A 102 -18.75 11.45 -2.46
N LYS A 103 -19.59 11.21 -1.46
CA LYS A 103 -20.24 12.24 -0.63
C LYS A 103 -19.24 12.88 0.32
N ASP A 104 -19.45 14.16 0.62
CA ASP A 104 -18.72 14.83 1.67
C ASP A 104 -19.24 14.42 3.06
N PHE A 105 -18.40 14.63 4.07
CA PHE A 105 -18.72 14.42 5.48
C PHE A 105 -18.01 15.47 6.35
N ASP A 106 -18.41 15.61 7.60
CA ASP A 106 -17.80 16.56 8.55
C ASP A 106 -16.54 15.94 9.20
N LEU A 107 -15.45 16.70 9.29
CA LEU A 107 -14.21 16.24 9.93
C LEU A 107 -14.40 15.82 11.38
N SER A 108 -15.37 16.40 12.10
CA SER A 108 -15.71 16.03 13.47
C SER A 108 -16.14 14.57 13.60
N GLU A 109 -16.64 13.94 12.54
CA GLU A 109 -16.96 12.51 12.48
C GLU A 109 -15.72 11.62 12.66
N LEU A 110 -14.53 12.16 12.37
CA LEU A 110 -13.24 11.46 12.47
C LEU A 110 -12.51 11.71 13.80
N ALA A 111 -13.10 12.48 14.72
CA ALA A 111 -12.45 12.83 15.98
C ALA A 111 -12.10 11.57 16.81
N GLY A 112 -10.79 11.34 17.01
CA GLY A 112 -10.27 10.19 17.74
C GLY A 112 -10.15 8.91 16.92
N TRP A 113 -10.54 8.90 15.64
CA TRP A 113 -10.60 7.71 14.78
C TRP A 113 -9.25 7.01 14.59
N PHE A 114 -8.14 7.73 14.70
CA PHE A 114 -6.80 7.16 14.60
C PHE A 114 -6.50 6.09 15.65
N LYS A 115 -7.07 6.18 16.87
CA LYS A 115 -6.79 5.24 17.96
C LYS A 115 -7.77 4.07 17.93
N GLN A 116 -7.23 2.84 17.97
CA GLN A 116 -7.98 1.58 18.17
C GLN A 116 -9.08 1.24 17.14
N SER A 117 -9.19 1.97 16.03
CA SER A 117 -10.16 1.62 14.98
C SER A 117 -9.67 0.43 14.15
N HIS A 118 -10.50 -0.61 14.06
CA HIS A 118 -10.33 -1.69 13.08
C HIS A 118 -10.70 -1.24 11.67
N GLU A 119 -11.52 -0.20 11.55
CA GLU A 119 -11.85 0.44 10.28
C GLU A 119 -10.77 1.46 9.92
N ARG A 120 -10.21 1.33 8.73
CA ARG A 120 -9.08 2.14 8.25
C ARG A 120 -9.44 3.04 7.08
N ILE A 121 -10.61 2.81 6.47
CA ILE A 121 -11.13 3.58 5.36
C ILE A 121 -12.47 4.14 5.78
N TYR A 122 -12.60 5.47 5.84
CA TYR A 122 -13.86 6.12 6.15
C TYR A 122 -14.39 6.84 4.91
N SER A 123 -15.63 6.55 4.54
CA SER A 123 -16.38 7.29 3.53
C SER A 123 -17.86 7.25 3.86
N ALA A 124 -18.57 8.33 3.55
CA ALA A 124 -20.03 8.38 3.56
C ALA A 124 -20.67 7.71 2.32
N THR A 125 -19.85 7.12 1.46
CA THR A 125 -20.25 6.42 0.23
C THR A 125 -19.63 5.02 0.23
N GLU A 126 -20.44 4.01 -0.06
CA GLU A 126 -19.94 2.64 -0.19
C GLU A 126 -18.99 2.52 -1.40
N PRO A 127 -17.97 1.65 -1.34
CA PRO A 127 -17.14 1.37 -2.49
C PRO A 127 -17.96 0.72 -3.61
N ILE A 128 -17.64 1.02 -4.87
CA ILE A 128 -18.29 0.42 -6.04
C ILE A 128 -17.88 -1.04 -6.24
N ALA A 129 -16.73 -1.44 -5.68
CA ALA A 129 -16.27 -2.81 -5.64
C ALA A 129 -15.36 -3.04 -4.43
N GLU A 130 -15.37 -4.25 -3.91
CA GLU A 130 -14.57 -4.67 -2.77
C GLU A 130 -14.22 -6.15 -2.88
N PHE A 131 -13.00 -6.51 -2.48
CA PHE A 131 -12.63 -7.91 -2.29
C PHE A 131 -11.52 -8.05 -1.26
N GLU A 132 -11.29 -9.28 -0.81
CA GLU A 132 -10.31 -9.60 0.22
C GLU A 132 -9.35 -10.72 -0.22
N VAL A 133 -8.09 -10.61 0.19
CA VAL A 133 -7.07 -11.66 0.00
C VAL A 133 -6.59 -12.13 1.38
N PRO A 134 -6.69 -13.44 1.71
CA PRO A 134 -6.21 -13.94 2.99
C PRO A 134 -4.69 -13.78 3.14
N VAL A 135 -4.22 -13.26 4.28
CA VAL A 135 -2.76 -13.15 4.57
C VAL A 135 -2.12 -14.50 4.90
N ALA A 136 -2.93 -15.53 5.10
CA ALA A 136 -2.49 -16.88 5.45
C ALA A 136 -2.16 -17.76 4.22
N LEU A 137 -2.23 -17.20 3.00
CA LEU A 137 -1.81 -17.92 1.79
C LEU A 137 -0.34 -18.33 1.90
N VAL A 138 -0.05 -19.57 1.50
CA VAL A 138 1.31 -20.11 1.48
C VAL A 138 2.10 -19.56 0.29
N ALA A 139 3.41 -19.74 0.28
CA ALA A 139 4.27 -19.36 -0.84
C ALA A 139 3.75 -19.94 -2.18
N GLY A 140 3.84 -19.15 -3.25
CA GLY A 140 3.40 -19.52 -4.60
C GLY A 140 2.23 -18.70 -5.13
N THR A 141 1.69 -19.10 -6.27
CA THR A 141 0.62 -18.38 -6.98
C THR A 141 -0.75 -18.96 -6.68
N HIS A 142 -1.70 -18.09 -6.35
CA HIS A 142 -3.08 -18.44 -5.99
C HIS A 142 -4.06 -17.65 -6.86
N LYS A 143 -5.22 -18.25 -7.13
CA LYS A 143 -6.34 -17.55 -7.76
C LYS A 143 -7.11 -16.74 -6.73
N VAL A 144 -7.57 -15.57 -7.14
CA VAL A 144 -8.42 -14.67 -6.35
C VAL A 144 -9.54 -14.12 -7.24
N ASP A 145 -10.74 -13.98 -6.68
CA ASP A 145 -11.88 -13.43 -7.39
C ASP A 145 -11.81 -11.90 -7.34
N VAL A 146 -11.23 -11.30 -8.39
CA VAL A 146 -11.06 -9.85 -8.50
C VAL A 146 -12.28 -9.23 -9.19
N PRO A 147 -12.92 -8.21 -8.60
CA PRO A 147 -14.00 -7.46 -9.25
C PRO A 147 -13.55 -6.80 -10.55
N ALA A 148 -14.44 -6.74 -11.54
CA ALA A 148 -14.14 -6.22 -12.87
C ALA A 148 -13.67 -4.75 -12.85
N GLU A 149 -14.14 -3.96 -11.89
CA GLU A 149 -13.78 -2.56 -11.66
C GLU A 149 -12.29 -2.37 -11.38
N LEU A 150 -11.61 -3.40 -10.86
CA LEU A 150 -10.19 -3.38 -10.50
C LEU A 150 -9.29 -4.07 -11.54
N ALA A 151 -9.88 -4.71 -12.55
CA ALA A 151 -9.16 -5.55 -13.51
C ALA A 151 -8.24 -4.77 -14.48
N THR A 152 -8.28 -3.42 -14.46
CA THR A 152 -7.36 -2.59 -15.26
C THR A 152 -5.99 -2.40 -14.62
N VAL A 153 -5.81 -2.82 -13.37
CA VAL A 153 -4.54 -2.73 -12.67
C VAL A 153 -3.69 -3.97 -12.93
N GLU A 154 -2.51 -3.76 -13.50
CA GLU A 154 -1.64 -4.89 -13.89
C GLU A 154 -1.03 -5.57 -12.67
N GLU A 155 -0.43 -4.81 -11.77
CA GLU A 155 0.31 -5.31 -10.61
C GLU A 155 0.19 -4.36 -9.43
N LEU A 156 0.00 -4.92 -8.24
CA LEU A 156 0.22 -4.25 -6.96
C LEU A 156 1.15 -5.11 -6.11
N ILE A 157 2.26 -4.55 -5.63
CA ILE A 157 3.07 -5.20 -4.61
C ILE A 157 2.57 -4.78 -3.24
N VAL A 158 2.15 -5.76 -2.45
CA VAL A 158 1.48 -5.60 -1.17
C VAL A 158 2.35 -6.20 -0.06
N PRO A 159 3.21 -5.39 0.59
CA PRO A 159 3.98 -5.85 1.73
C PRO A 159 3.05 -6.10 2.93
N THR A 160 3.16 -7.29 3.52
CA THR A 160 2.35 -7.67 4.68
C THR A 160 3.11 -8.60 5.61
N ASN A 161 2.67 -8.64 6.87
CA ASN A 161 3.16 -9.61 7.85
C ASN A 161 2.87 -11.03 7.34
N TYR A 162 3.82 -11.93 7.57
CA TYR A 162 3.72 -13.34 7.19
C TYR A 162 3.78 -14.20 8.44
N LYS A 163 2.99 -15.28 8.47
CA LYS A 163 2.88 -16.14 9.66
C LYS A 163 4.15 -16.99 9.81
N ALA A 164 5.11 -16.48 10.55
CA ALA A 164 6.29 -17.22 10.99
C ALA A 164 5.91 -18.28 12.05
N MET A 165 6.44 -19.49 11.94
CA MET A 165 6.24 -20.58 12.91
C MET A 165 7.42 -20.69 13.88
N SER A 166 8.56 -20.12 13.52
CA SER A 166 9.80 -20.01 14.28
C SER A 166 10.50 -18.67 14.00
N ASN A 167 11.53 -18.33 14.78
CA ASN A 167 12.28 -17.08 14.59
C ASN A 167 13.10 -17.03 13.29
N ASP A 168 13.39 -18.19 12.70
CA ASP A 168 14.14 -18.30 11.44
C ASP A 168 13.22 -18.28 10.21
N ASP A 169 11.91 -18.35 10.41
CA ASP A 169 10.95 -18.23 9.32
C ASP A 169 10.79 -16.76 8.88
N PRO A 170 10.42 -16.52 7.61
CA PRO A 170 10.08 -15.19 7.12
C PRO A 170 8.97 -14.55 7.95
N ALA A 171 9.23 -13.36 8.49
CA ALA A 171 8.24 -12.57 9.22
C ALA A 171 7.41 -11.65 8.30
N PHE A 172 7.85 -11.49 7.05
CA PHE A 172 7.19 -10.67 6.03
C PHE A 172 7.08 -11.42 4.70
N ALA A 173 6.09 -11.04 3.90
CA ALA A 173 5.95 -11.45 2.53
C ALA A 173 5.55 -10.25 1.65
N LEU A 174 5.93 -10.34 0.38
CA LEU A 174 5.39 -9.48 -0.66
C LEU A 174 4.30 -10.27 -1.38
N PHE A 175 3.08 -9.76 -1.33
CA PHE A 175 1.97 -10.29 -2.11
C PHE A 175 1.92 -9.49 -3.41
N THR A 176 2.37 -10.08 -4.51
CA THR A 176 2.26 -9.47 -5.83
C THR A 176 0.89 -9.82 -6.40
N VAL A 177 -0.02 -8.86 -6.38
CA VAL A 177 -1.42 -9.02 -6.80
C VAL A 177 -1.55 -8.57 -8.25
N TYR A 178 -1.82 -9.51 -9.15
CA TYR A 178 -2.09 -9.25 -10.56
C TYR A 178 -3.61 -9.14 -10.76
N LEU A 179 -4.16 -7.95 -10.50
CA LEU A 179 -5.61 -7.72 -10.47
C LEU A 179 -6.27 -8.07 -11.81
N HIS A 180 -5.65 -7.67 -12.92
CA HIS A 180 -6.10 -8.00 -14.28
C HIS A 180 -6.22 -9.51 -14.57
N ALA A 181 -5.44 -10.34 -13.87
CA ALA A 181 -5.38 -11.79 -14.08
C ALA A 181 -6.15 -12.58 -13.03
N GLY A 182 -6.64 -11.93 -11.96
CA GLY A 182 -7.25 -12.64 -10.81
C GLY A 182 -6.24 -13.54 -10.09
N LEU A 183 -4.98 -13.08 -9.95
CA LEU A 183 -3.90 -13.86 -9.34
C LEU A 183 -3.22 -13.09 -8.21
N VAL A 184 -2.72 -13.81 -7.22
CA VAL A 184 -1.77 -13.32 -6.23
C VAL A 184 -0.60 -14.27 -6.10
N GLU A 185 0.61 -13.74 -6.20
CA GLU A 185 1.85 -14.46 -5.94
C GLU A 185 2.39 -14.06 -4.57
N VAL A 186 2.58 -15.05 -3.70
CA VAL A 186 3.08 -14.87 -2.33
C VAL A 186 4.57 -15.15 -2.31
N LEU A 187 5.37 -14.12 -2.02
CA LEU A 187 6.82 -14.14 -1.98
C LEU A 187 7.33 -13.89 -0.54
N PRO A 188 7.54 -14.95 0.27
CA PRO A 188 8.10 -14.81 1.61
C PRO A 188 9.52 -14.24 1.57
N GLN A 189 9.78 -13.24 2.40
CA GLN A 189 11.07 -12.55 2.45
C GLN A 189 12.04 -13.34 3.34
N LYS A 190 12.77 -14.29 2.75
CA LYS A 190 13.67 -15.24 3.43
C LYS A 190 14.80 -14.58 4.21
N TRP A 191 15.11 -13.35 3.86
CA TRP A 191 16.12 -12.53 4.52
C TRP A 191 15.55 -11.70 5.68
N PHE A 192 14.23 -11.60 5.84
CA PHE A 192 13.58 -10.81 6.89
C PHE A 192 12.93 -11.75 7.92
N THR A 193 13.70 -12.14 8.94
CA THR A 193 13.29 -13.10 9.97
C THR A 193 13.30 -12.46 11.37
N GLY A 194 12.55 -13.05 12.30
CA GLY A 194 12.53 -12.57 13.70
C GLY A 194 13.86 -12.73 14.43
N ALA A 195 14.75 -13.59 13.94
CA ALA A 195 16.11 -13.73 14.45
C ALA A 195 17.04 -12.58 14.04
N GLN A 196 16.76 -11.91 12.92
CA GLN A 196 17.63 -10.90 12.33
C GLN A 196 17.11 -9.46 12.49
N TYR A 197 15.80 -9.28 12.65
CA TYR A 197 15.15 -7.97 12.67
C TYR A 197 14.22 -7.81 13.87
N ASP A 198 14.09 -6.57 14.33
CA ASP A 198 13.10 -6.18 15.35
C ASP A 198 11.73 -6.03 14.70
N VAL A 199 11.04 -7.17 14.53
CA VAL A 199 9.71 -7.24 13.92
C VAL A 199 8.73 -6.43 14.77
N GLY A 200 8.23 -5.33 14.19
CA GLY A 200 7.38 -4.36 14.87
C GLY A 200 8.00 -2.96 14.96
N ARG A 201 9.33 -2.86 14.89
CA ARG A 201 10.05 -1.58 14.67
C ARG A 201 10.62 -1.47 13.26
N GLN A 202 10.95 -2.61 12.67
CA GLN A 202 11.41 -2.74 11.30
C GLN A 202 10.33 -3.49 10.49
N TRP A 203 10.12 -3.05 9.26
CA TRP A 203 9.08 -3.57 8.36
C TRP A 203 9.30 -3.04 6.94
N ILE A 204 8.61 -3.64 5.96
CA ILE A 204 8.68 -3.23 4.56
C ILE A 204 7.46 -2.34 4.23
N PRO A 205 7.57 -1.01 4.25
CA PRO A 205 6.42 -0.12 3.98
C PRO A 205 5.99 -0.12 2.50
N ARG A 206 6.95 -0.27 1.58
CA ARG A 206 6.72 -0.16 0.13
C ARG A 206 7.76 -0.94 -0.65
N ALA A 207 7.34 -1.47 -1.79
CA ALA A 207 8.17 -2.12 -2.79
C ALA A 207 7.50 -1.97 -4.16
N LEU A 208 8.29 -2.04 -5.22
CA LEU A 208 7.82 -2.07 -6.59
C LEU A 208 8.73 -2.96 -7.45
N ARG A 209 8.21 -3.39 -8.59
CA ARG A 209 9.02 -4.02 -9.63
C ARG A 209 9.69 -2.97 -10.49
N ASP A 210 11.00 -3.10 -10.65
CA ASP A 210 11.76 -2.29 -11.59
C ASP A 210 11.37 -2.66 -13.03
N PRO A 211 10.87 -1.72 -13.86
CA PRO A 211 10.46 -2.03 -15.23
C PRO A 211 11.62 -2.44 -16.15
N GLU A 212 12.87 -2.12 -15.81
CA GLU A 212 14.03 -2.51 -16.64
C GLU A 212 14.56 -3.91 -16.30
N SER A 213 14.81 -4.18 -15.02
CA SER A 213 15.39 -5.46 -14.60
C SER A 213 14.36 -6.51 -14.16
N HIS A 214 13.09 -6.12 -14.03
CA HIS A 214 12.00 -6.93 -13.48
C HIS A 214 12.20 -7.44 -12.04
N ARG A 215 13.28 -7.03 -11.38
CA ARG A 215 13.55 -7.31 -9.97
C ARG A 215 12.77 -6.37 -9.06
N ILE A 216 12.55 -6.79 -7.83
CA ILE A 216 11.83 -6.00 -6.84
C ILE A 216 12.82 -5.14 -6.05
N VAL A 217 12.56 -3.84 -6.01
CA VAL A 217 13.23 -2.88 -5.14
C VAL A 217 12.26 -2.40 -4.07
N GLY A 218 12.75 -2.24 -2.85
CA GLY A 218 11.90 -1.83 -1.74
C GLY A 218 12.64 -1.10 -0.62
N GLU A 219 11.85 -0.58 0.30
CA GLU A 219 12.33 0.04 1.53
C GLU A 219 12.10 -0.91 2.70
N CYS A 220 13.08 -1.04 3.58
CA CYS A 220 12.92 -1.60 4.91
C CYS A 220 13.09 -0.48 5.93
N PHE A 221 11.99 -0.03 6.51
CA PHE A 221 11.98 1.09 7.45
C PHE A 221 12.85 0.74 8.67
N GLY A 222 13.68 1.70 9.07
CA GLY A 222 14.67 1.52 10.13
C GLY A 222 15.94 0.78 9.70
N VAL A 223 16.06 0.35 8.43
CA VAL A 223 17.23 -0.38 7.92
C VAL A 223 17.81 0.24 6.65
N GLY A 224 17.02 0.41 5.59
CA GLY A 224 17.55 0.89 4.32
C GLY A 224 16.74 0.52 3.09
N THR A 225 17.34 0.66 1.93
CA THR A 225 16.77 0.35 0.62
C THR A 225 17.41 -0.92 0.07
N PHE A 226 16.60 -1.87 -0.38
CA PHE A 226 17.06 -3.19 -0.80
C PHE A 226 16.70 -3.51 -2.25
N LEU A 227 17.50 -4.37 -2.86
CA LEU A 227 17.19 -5.06 -4.11
C LEU A 227 17.06 -6.56 -3.83
N LEU A 228 16.03 -7.19 -4.38
CA LEU A 228 15.84 -8.64 -4.30
C LEU A 228 16.43 -9.34 -5.53
N GLU A 229 16.79 -10.61 -5.34
CA GLU A 229 17.14 -11.52 -6.43
C GLU A 229 15.94 -11.75 -7.37
N GLU A 230 16.17 -12.41 -8.50
CA GLU A 230 15.12 -12.74 -9.48
C GLU A 230 13.96 -13.56 -8.88
N ASP A 231 14.21 -14.34 -7.81
CA ASP A 231 13.19 -15.11 -7.11
C ASP A 231 12.23 -14.25 -6.25
N GLY A 232 12.52 -12.95 -6.08
CA GLY A 232 11.72 -12.01 -5.29
C GLY A 232 11.62 -12.34 -3.79
N CYS A 233 12.41 -13.31 -3.30
CA CYS A 233 12.35 -13.83 -1.94
C CYS A 233 13.65 -13.61 -1.16
N ARG A 234 14.79 -13.46 -1.85
CA ARG A 234 16.10 -13.27 -1.24
C ARG A 234 16.63 -11.87 -1.48
N LEU A 235 17.37 -11.38 -0.50
CA LEU A 235 18.10 -10.12 -0.60
C LEU A 235 19.31 -10.33 -1.49
N GLU A 236 19.40 -9.59 -2.59
CA GLU A 236 20.61 -9.54 -3.41
C GLU A 236 21.64 -8.64 -2.76
N HIS A 237 21.28 -7.38 -2.51
CA HIS A 237 22.11 -6.43 -1.77
C HIS A 237 21.29 -5.24 -1.24
N TRP A 238 21.89 -4.50 -0.31
CA TRP A 238 21.39 -3.20 0.12
C TRP A 238 21.89 -2.12 -0.85
N ILE A 239 20.97 -1.41 -1.50
CA ILE A 239 21.27 -0.22 -2.30
C ILE A 239 21.75 0.92 -1.38
N GLU A 240 21.18 0.97 -0.19
CA GLU A 240 21.57 1.88 0.88
C GLU A 240 21.24 1.23 2.22
N LYS A 241 22.19 1.19 3.14
CA LYS A 241 21.98 0.67 4.49
C LYS A 241 22.30 1.76 5.50
N ARG A 242 21.35 2.03 6.40
CA ARG A 242 21.55 2.92 7.55
C ARG A 242 22.45 2.18 8.54
N SER A 243 23.57 2.82 8.85
CA SER A 243 24.56 2.37 9.84
C SER A 243 24.10 2.59 11.27
#